data_AF-A0A7C6X1T8-F1
#
_entry.id   AF-A0A7C6X1T8-F1
#
_cell.length_a   1.000
_cell.length_b   1.000
_cell.length_c   1.000
_cell.angle_alpha   90.00
_cell.angle_beta   90.00
_cell.angle_gamma   90.00
#
_symmetry.space_group_name_H-M   'P 1'
#
loop_
_entity.id
_entity.type
_entity.pdbx_description
1 polymer ?
#
loop_
_entity_poly.entity_id
_entity_poly.type
_entity_poly.pdbx_seq_one_letter_code
_entity_poly.pdbx_strand_id
1 'polypeptide(L)'
;MGVHKASLMVGDRPMIAHVIDRMREALPHVVVVSREGNGLDVQGVHVIYDEVQDKTGALVGIYSALRAVRTPYVFVVACDMPHIQPELVRWMVEAFKGEDAFVPKVGSNIEPLFAIYARSCLPQIEKRLASGDLRVRGFFEDVKTVYVEEGLLRAVDPNLASFVNINTREDLENLRRSVTGASKEVPRLNVVEAEAGSYRSVRITRIRDAGGQSEEACVSDDVVVTEAEVFVTLNGEPAGSLQCSPHSLDALVVGWMLTGNLIRRGQRVTVCGPWPLPDTTGSGQTLRVAVDVADNGSLGKACDELKVSPRQVCDAVDDLLRISPLFGLTGAAHAAALCSACGIVYWSEDIGRHNAVDRVVGQCFLEGDSFEDKYLATTGRINSEMVKKAAACGVRLIASKAPPTDLGVGLADRLGISVVGFVRNNRLNVYTHPDIWRRDM
;
A
#
# COMPACT_ATOMS: atom_id res chain seq x y z
N MET A 1 -8.97 7.78 29.74
CA MET A 1 -8.40 9.15 29.70
C MET A 1 -9.45 10.06 29.08
N GLY A 2 -10.05 10.95 29.88
CA GLY A 2 -11.23 11.73 29.54
C GLY A 2 -10.95 12.97 28.68
N VAL A 3 -10.44 12.77 27.47
CA VAL A 3 -10.27 13.83 26.47
C VAL A 3 -11.00 13.41 25.20
N HIS A 4 -11.90 14.25 24.69
CA HIS A 4 -12.65 13.98 23.46
C HIS A 4 -11.69 13.82 22.28
N LYS A 5 -11.81 12.73 21.50
CA LYS A 5 -10.90 12.44 20.37
C LYS A 5 -10.77 13.60 19.39
N ALA A 6 -11.88 14.29 19.12
CA ALA A 6 -11.93 15.46 18.23
C ALA A 6 -11.00 16.62 18.67
N SER A 7 -10.74 16.78 19.96
CA SER A 7 -9.86 17.84 20.50
C SER A 7 -8.41 17.39 20.68
N LEU A 8 -8.06 16.16 20.30
CA LEU A 8 -6.66 15.70 20.31
C LEU A 8 -5.83 16.48 19.29
N MET A 9 -4.69 17.01 19.72
CA MET A 9 -3.83 17.86 18.89
C MET A 9 -2.97 17.04 17.92
N VAL A 10 -3.21 17.26 16.63
CA VAL A 10 -2.45 16.73 15.50
C VAL A 10 -1.55 17.86 14.97
N GLY A 11 -0.25 17.78 15.26
CA GLY A 11 0.64 18.94 15.09
C GLY A 11 0.15 20.10 15.96
N ASP A 12 0.00 21.28 15.37
CA ASP A 12 -0.41 22.50 16.06
C ASP A 12 -1.94 22.74 16.05
N ARG A 13 -2.72 21.80 15.51
CA ARG A 13 -4.19 21.95 15.35
C ARG A 13 -4.95 20.73 15.85
N PRO A 14 -6.19 20.88 16.33
CA PRO A 14 -6.99 19.74 16.78
C PRO A 14 -7.35 18.82 15.61
N MET A 15 -7.51 17.52 15.86
CA MET A 15 -7.79 16.48 14.87
C MET A 15 -9.00 16.82 13.99
N ILE A 16 -10.05 17.36 14.61
CA ILE A 16 -11.25 17.81 13.91
C ILE A 16 -10.97 18.89 12.86
N ALA A 17 -9.98 19.77 13.08
CA ALA A 17 -9.63 20.82 12.12
C ALA A 17 -9.04 20.23 10.83
N HIS A 18 -8.25 19.17 10.93
CA HIS A 18 -7.72 18.47 9.74
C HIS A 18 -8.84 17.82 8.94
N VAL A 19 -9.77 17.14 9.62
CA VAL A 19 -10.97 16.56 8.96
C VAL A 19 -11.78 17.65 8.26
N ILE A 20 -12.05 18.77 8.94
CA ILE A 20 -12.78 19.91 8.39
C ILE A 20 -12.12 20.42 7.11
N ASP A 21 -10.80 20.62 7.11
CA ASP A 21 -10.07 21.15 5.95
C ASP A 21 -10.19 20.21 4.76
N ARG A 22 -9.93 18.91 4.95
CA ARG A 22 -10.07 17.90 3.88
C ARG A 22 -11.49 17.84 3.33
N MET A 23 -12.49 17.93 4.20
CA MET A 23 -13.89 17.95 3.76
C MET A 23 -14.26 19.23 3.03
N ARG A 24 -13.70 20.39 3.40
CA ARG A 24 -13.91 21.67 2.69
C ARG A 24 -13.26 21.68 1.30
N GLU A 25 -12.14 20.97 1.13
CA GLU A 25 -11.55 20.77 -0.19
C GLU A 25 -12.45 19.92 -1.11
N ALA A 26 -13.27 19.04 -0.53
CA ALA A 26 -14.16 18.15 -1.27
C ALA A 26 -15.55 18.74 -1.53
N LEU A 27 -16.13 19.39 -0.52
CA LEU A 27 -17.54 19.77 -0.50
C LEU A 27 -17.74 21.23 -0.04
N PRO A 28 -18.70 21.96 -0.64
CA PRO A 28 -18.88 23.39 -0.39
C PRO A 28 -19.48 23.71 1.00
N HIS A 29 -20.11 22.73 1.65
CA HIS A 29 -20.78 22.90 2.94
C HIS A 29 -20.33 21.80 3.90
N VAL A 30 -19.69 22.20 4.98
CA VAL A 30 -19.25 21.31 6.06
C VAL A 30 -19.90 21.78 7.36
N VAL A 31 -20.49 20.84 8.08
CA VAL A 31 -21.05 21.04 9.41
C VAL A 31 -20.46 20.00 10.36
N VAL A 32 -20.32 20.36 11.64
CA VAL A 32 -19.84 19.45 12.68
C VAL A 32 -21.02 19.10 13.58
N VAL A 33 -21.33 17.81 13.69
CA VAL A 33 -22.30 17.34 14.68
C VAL A 33 -21.56 16.99 15.96
N SER A 34 -22.04 17.51 17.09
CA SER A 34 -21.44 17.25 18.39
C SER A 34 -22.50 17.10 19.48
N ARG A 35 -22.09 16.62 20.64
CA ARG A 35 -22.95 16.63 21.82
C ARG A 35 -22.86 17.98 22.51
N GLU A 36 -23.97 18.42 23.10
CA GLU A 36 -24.02 19.67 23.85
C GLU A 36 -23.05 19.59 25.05
N GLY A 37 -22.24 20.64 25.25
CA GLY A 37 -21.21 20.68 26.30
C GLY A 37 -19.82 20.17 25.90
N ASN A 38 -19.60 19.67 24.67
CA ASN A 38 -18.29 19.18 24.21
C ASN A 38 -17.22 20.27 23.97
N GLY A 39 -17.56 21.56 24.03
CA GLY A 39 -16.59 22.67 24.03
C GLY A 39 -15.63 22.73 22.83
N LEU A 40 -16.04 22.26 21.65
CA LEU A 40 -15.22 22.29 20.44
C LEU A 40 -15.16 23.71 19.86
N ASP A 41 -14.01 24.37 19.99
CA ASP A 41 -13.71 25.61 19.26
C ASP A 41 -13.28 25.27 17.83
N VAL A 42 -14.23 25.24 16.91
CA VAL A 42 -14.01 25.01 15.47
C VAL A 42 -14.27 26.30 14.69
N GLN A 43 -13.22 27.07 14.45
CA GLN A 43 -13.31 28.35 13.78
C GLN A 43 -13.92 28.23 12.36
N GLY A 44 -15.00 28.98 12.13
CA GLY A 44 -15.64 29.12 10.81
C GLY A 44 -16.46 27.92 10.33
N VAL A 45 -16.78 26.94 11.19
CA VAL A 45 -17.67 25.81 10.85
C VAL A 45 -18.93 25.86 11.71
N HIS A 46 -20.08 25.61 11.11
CA HIS A 46 -21.34 25.52 11.84
C HIS A 46 -21.39 24.22 12.64
N VAL A 47 -21.54 24.34 13.96
CA VAL A 47 -21.70 23.21 14.88
C VAL A 47 -23.19 23.00 15.15
N ILE A 48 -23.65 21.76 14.96
CA ILE A 48 -25.00 21.31 15.27
C ILE A 48 -24.91 20.35 16.45
N TYR A 49 -25.88 20.43 17.35
CA TYR A 49 -25.97 19.52 18.48
C TYR A 49 -26.93 18.36 18.21
N ASP A 50 -26.65 17.20 18.80
CA ASP A 50 -27.54 16.03 18.67
C ASP A 50 -28.98 16.39 19.07
N GLU A 51 -29.97 16.05 18.23
CA GLU A 51 -31.39 16.34 18.53
C GLU A 51 -31.91 15.41 19.66
N VAL A 52 -31.30 14.23 19.81
CA VAL A 52 -31.68 13.20 20.78
C VAL A 52 -30.61 13.06 21.86
N GLN A 53 -30.74 13.86 22.92
CA GLN A 53 -29.72 14.00 23.98
C GLN A 53 -29.65 12.80 24.94
N ASP A 54 -30.73 12.04 25.09
CA ASP A 54 -30.81 10.86 25.97
C ASP A 54 -30.17 9.60 25.38
N LYS A 55 -29.78 9.64 24.10
CA LYS A 55 -29.18 8.50 23.37
C LYS A 55 -27.78 8.83 22.88
N THR A 56 -27.01 7.79 22.59
CA THR A 56 -25.62 7.91 22.10
C THR A 56 -25.40 6.93 20.96
N GLY A 57 -24.74 7.37 19.90
CA GLY A 57 -24.30 6.48 18.82
C GLY A 57 -24.26 7.19 17.48
N ALA A 58 -23.56 6.57 16.53
CA ALA A 58 -23.42 7.11 15.17
C ALA A 58 -24.76 7.41 14.49
N LEU A 59 -25.80 6.60 14.74
CA LEU A 59 -27.13 6.80 14.17
C LEU A 59 -27.79 8.10 14.65
N VAL A 60 -27.52 8.53 15.89
CA VAL A 60 -28.02 9.80 16.45
C VAL A 60 -27.34 10.99 15.75
N GLY A 61 -26.04 10.91 15.52
CA GLY A 61 -25.30 11.95 14.78
C GLY A 61 -25.75 12.06 13.33
N ILE A 62 -25.96 10.93 12.65
CA ILE A 62 -26.49 10.89 11.27
C ILE A 62 -27.90 11.50 11.22
N TYR A 63 -28.77 11.15 12.19
CA TYR A 63 -30.12 11.72 12.31
C TYR A 63 -30.08 13.24 12.42
N SER A 64 -29.27 13.74 13.36
CA SER A 64 -29.15 15.18 13.64
C SER A 64 -28.58 15.94 12.43
N ALA A 65 -27.62 15.36 11.71
CA ALA A 65 -27.11 15.92 10.46
C ALA A 65 -28.23 16.04 9.40
N LEU A 66 -28.96 14.95 9.15
CA LEU A 66 -30.03 14.90 8.13
C LEU A 66 -31.19 15.86 8.45
N ARG A 67 -31.49 16.08 9.74
CA ARG A 67 -32.53 16.99 10.20
C ARG A 67 -32.14 18.46 10.07
N ALA A 68 -30.87 18.77 10.27
CA ALA A 68 -30.36 20.13 10.27
C ALA A 68 -30.10 20.70 8.86
N VAL A 69 -29.84 19.85 7.86
CA VAL A 69 -29.55 20.30 6.49
C VAL A 69 -30.76 20.23 5.55
N ARG A 70 -30.79 21.13 4.57
CA ARG A 70 -31.83 21.15 3.52
C ARG A 70 -31.45 20.40 2.25
N THR A 71 -30.22 19.90 2.15
CA THR A 71 -29.75 19.14 1.00
C THR A 71 -30.45 17.76 0.92
N PRO A 72 -30.50 17.13 -0.27
CA PRO A 72 -31.14 15.83 -0.43
C PRO A 72 -30.43 14.70 0.33
N TYR A 73 -29.12 14.85 0.57
CA TYR A 73 -28.27 13.90 1.28
C TYR A 73 -27.14 14.64 2.03
N VAL A 74 -26.45 13.90 2.90
CA VAL A 74 -25.23 14.30 3.61
C VAL A 74 -24.14 13.27 3.36
N PHE A 75 -22.89 13.72 3.30
CA PHE A 75 -21.72 12.85 3.43
C PHE A 75 -21.26 12.88 4.90
N VAL A 76 -21.21 11.72 5.55
CA VAL A 76 -20.87 11.58 6.97
C VAL A 76 -19.46 11.02 7.09
N VAL A 77 -18.63 11.69 7.89
CA VAL A 77 -17.28 11.25 8.22
C VAL A 77 -17.04 11.29 9.74
N ALA A 78 -16.28 10.33 10.25
CA ALA A 78 -15.86 10.33 11.65
C ALA A 78 -14.74 11.38 11.93
N CYS A 79 -14.70 11.89 13.16
CA CYS A 79 -13.67 12.87 13.56
C CYS A 79 -12.27 12.28 13.73
N ASP A 80 -12.12 10.95 13.74
CA ASP A 80 -10.87 10.21 13.91
C ASP A 80 -10.23 9.76 12.58
N MET A 81 -10.70 10.30 11.44
CA MET A 81 -10.18 10.04 10.09
C MET A 81 -9.47 11.26 9.49
N PRO A 82 -8.28 11.70 9.95
CA PRO A 82 -7.66 12.93 9.45
C PRO A 82 -7.02 12.81 8.05
N HIS A 83 -6.90 11.60 7.49
CA HIS A 83 -6.23 11.32 6.22
C HIS A 83 -7.16 11.18 5.02
N ILE A 84 -8.40 11.70 5.14
CA ILE A 84 -9.40 11.72 4.09
C ILE A 84 -8.81 12.27 2.79
N GLN A 85 -9.05 11.56 1.69
CA GLN A 85 -8.76 12.02 0.34
C GLN A 85 -10.00 12.73 -0.24
N PRO A 86 -9.96 14.06 -0.46
CA PRO A 86 -11.05 14.82 -1.06
C PRO A 86 -11.52 14.25 -2.40
N GLU A 87 -10.60 13.68 -3.17
CA GLU A 87 -10.85 13.04 -4.46
C GLU A 87 -11.82 11.87 -4.32
N LEU A 88 -11.64 11.03 -3.29
CA LEU A 88 -12.54 9.92 -3.01
C LEU A 88 -13.93 10.42 -2.61
N VAL A 89 -14.01 11.47 -1.79
CA VAL A 89 -15.28 12.08 -1.39
C VAL A 89 -16.01 12.63 -2.61
N ARG A 90 -15.33 13.38 -3.49
CA ARG A 90 -15.91 13.91 -4.73
C ARG A 90 -16.42 12.78 -5.63
N TRP A 91 -15.60 11.76 -5.85
CA TRP A 91 -15.97 10.61 -6.67
C TRP A 91 -17.19 9.87 -6.12
N MET A 92 -17.26 9.63 -4.80
CA MET A 92 -18.42 8.99 -4.17
C MET A 92 -19.70 9.81 -4.37
N VAL A 93 -19.60 11.15 -4.27
CA VAL A 93 -20.74 12.05 -4.50
C VAL A 93 -21.18 12.02 -5.97
N GLU A 94 -20.26 11.93 -6.93
CA GLU A 94 -20.58 11.77 -8.36
C GLU A 94 -21.17 10.38 -8.69
N ALA A 95 -20.71 9.35 -8.00
CA ALA A 95 -21.17 7.98 -8.16
C ALA A 95 -22.56 7.76 -7.58
N PHE A 96 -22.94 8.50 -6.53
CA PHE A 96 -24.23 8.40 -5.85
C PHE A 96 -25.42 8.68 -6.79
N LYS A 97 -26.40 7.76 -6.87
CA LYS A 97 -27.55 7.85 -7.80
C LYS A 97 -28.89 8.04 -7.09
N GLY A 98 -28.88 8.41 -5.81
CA GLY A 98 -30.09 8.75 -5.04
C GLY A 98 -30.70 7.58 -4.27
N GLU A 99 -29.89 6.58 -3.93
CA GLU A 99 -30.23 5.52 -2.99
C GLU A 99 -30.33 6.06 -1.55
N ASP A 100 -30.80 5.25 -0.61
CA ASP A 100 -30.95 5.71 0.78
C ASP A 100 -29.59 5.87 1.46
N ALA A 101 -28.70 4.89 1.27
CA ALA A 101 -27.34 4.91 1.79
C ALA A 101 -26.33 4.39 0.76
N PHE A 102 -25.15 5.02 0.69
CA PHE A 102 -24.05 4.64 -0.17
C PHE A 102 -22.78 4.49 0.67
N VAL A 103 -22.40 3.23 0.91
CA VAL A 103 -21.53 2.84 2.03
C VAL A 103 -20.32 2.07 1.52
N PRO A 104 -19.09 2.53 1.77
CA PRO A 104 -17.89 1.78 1.45
C PRO A 104 -17.80 0.47 2.20
N LYS A 105 -17.24 -0.52 1.52
CA LYS A 105 -16.94 -1.83 2.09
C LYS A 105 -15.47 -2.17 1.81
N VAL A 106 -14.70 -2.27 2.88
CA VAL A 106 -13.27 -2.58 2.89
C VAL A 106 -13.08 -3.96 3.50
N GLY A 107 -12.64 -4.91 2.70
CA GLY A 107 -12.60 -6.33 3.03
C GLY A 107 -13.99 -6.84 3.41
N SER A 108 -14.11 -7.36 4.63
CA SER A 108 -15.38 -7.83 5.20
C SER A 108 -16.12 -6.76 6.01
N ASN A 109 -15.53 -5.57 6.19
CA ASN A 109 -16.10 -4.50 6.99
C ASN A 109 -16.79 -3.46 6.10
N ILE A 110 -17.87 -2.90 6.62
CA ILE A 110 -18.51 -1.71 6.07
C ILE A 110 -18.05 -0.50 6.87
N GLU A 111 -18.04 0.68 6.24
CA GLU A 111 -17.57 1.94 6.83
C GLU A 111 -18.72 2.94 6.98
N PRO A 112 -19.53 2.86 8.05
CA PRO A 112 -20.76 3.65 8.19
C PRO A 112 -20.48 5.14 8.42
N LEU A 113 -19.30 5.46 8.95
CA LEU A 113 -18.87 6.82 9.22
C LEU A 113 -17.87 7.32 8.17
N PHE A 114 -18.01 6.83 6.94
CA PHE A 114 -17.44 7.40 5.73
C PHE A 114 -18.42 7.11 4.57
N ALA A 115 -19.64 7.66 4.64
CA ALA A 115 -20.74 7.23 3.78
C ALA A 115 -21.73 8.36 3.46
N ILE A 116 -22.49 8.19 2.37
CA ILE A 116 -23.57 9.12 2.00
C ILE A 116 -24.90 8.59 2.53
N TYR A 117 -25.70 9.47 3.11
CA TYR A 117 -27.04 9.19 3.60
C TYR A 117 -28.04 10.18 3.00
N ALA A 118 -29.09 9.69 2.36
CA ALA A 118 -30.19 10.50 1.88
C ALA A 118 -31.20 10.82 2.99
N ARG A 119 -31.97 11.90 2.81
CA ARG A 119 -33.07 12.24 3.75
C ARG A 119 -34.16 11.18 3.81
N SER A 120 -34.30 10.32 2.80
CA SER A 120 -35.20 9.17 2.83
C SER A 120 -34.86 8.17 3.95
N CYS A 121 -33.66 8.23 4.53
CA CYS A 121 -33.29 7.47 5.73
C CYS A 121 -34.04 7.89 6.99
N LEU A 122 -34.51 9.16 7.09
CA LEU A 122 -35.07 9.72 8.32
C LEU A 122 -36.17 8.86 8.97
N PRO A 123 -37.21 8.39 8.25
CA PRO A 123 -38.28 7.62 8.87
C PRO A 123 -37.81 6.29 9.47
N GLN A 124 -36.82 5.62 8.87
CA GLN A 124 -36.28 4.36 9.40
C GLN A 124 -35.34 4.62 10.58
N ILE A 125 -34.56 5.69 10.53
CA ILE A 125 -33.76 6.14 11.69
C ILE A 125 -34.66 6.47 12.87
N GLU A 126 -35.78 7.18 12.66
CA GLU A 126 -36.75 7.54 13.71
C GLU A 126 -37.37 6.29 14.37
N LYS A 127 -37.73 5.27 13.58
CA LYS A 127 -38.22 4.00 14.12
C LYS A 127 -37.18 3.30 14.98
N ARG A 128 -35.92 3.27 14.55
CA ARG A 128 -34.81 2.67 15.31
C ARG A 128 -34.50 3.44 16.59
N LEU A 129 -34.54 4.77 16.52
CA LEU A 129 -34.44 5.61 17.71
C LEU A 129 -35.57 5.30 18.68
N ALA A 130 -36.82 5.18 18.21
CA ALA A 130 -37.98 4.86 19.05
C ALA A 130 -37.89 3.46 19.68
N SER A 131 -37.39 2.46 18.94
CA SER A 131 -37.23 1.08 19.44
C SER A 131 -35.99 0.86 20.30
N GLY A 132 -35.04 1.80 20.29
CA GLY A 132 -33.77 1.71 21.02
C GLY A 132 -32.67 0.90 20.31
N ASP A 133 -32.89 0.41 19.08
CA ASP A 133 -31.85 -0.28 18.31
C ASP A 133 -30.94 0.71 17.57
N LEU A 134 -29.91 1.18 18.27
CA LEU A 134 -28.95 2.18 17.76
C LEU A 134 -27.80 1.59 16.93
N ARG A 135 -27.83 0.29 16.60
CA ARG A 135 -26.76 -0.37 15.86
C ARG A 135 -26.83 -0.01 14.38
N VAL A 136 -25.82 0.73 13.90
CA VAL A 136 -25.77 1.20 12.50
C VAL A 136 -25.67 0.04 11.50
N ARG A 137 -25.01 -1.07 11.85
CA ARG A 137 -24.93 -2.24 10.94
C ARG A 137 -26.31 -2.80 10.57
N GLY A 138 -27.21 -2.93 11.54
CA GLY A 138 -28.56 -3.41 11.27
C GLY A 138 -29.38 -2.40 10.47
N PHE A 139 -29.09 -1.10 10.59
CA PHE A 139 -29.85 -0.04 9.91
C PHE A 139 -29.80 -0.17 8.39
N PHE A 140 -28.69 -0.65 7.83
CA PHE A 140 -28.55 -0.83 6.39
C PHE A 140 -29.47 -1.90 5.79
N GLU A 141 -30.06 -2.76 6.63
CA GLU A 141 -31.06 -3.75 6.21
C GLU A 141 -32.46 -3.12 6.06
N ASP A 142 -32.72 -1.96 6.70
CA ASP A 142 -34.03 -1.29 6.69
C ASP A 142 -34.20 -0.32 5.51
N VAL A 143 -33.12 -0.05 4.78
CA VAL A 143 -33.05 0.98 3.73
C VAL A 143 -32.36 0.44 2.48
N LYS A 144 -32.59 1.09 1.33
CA LYS A 144 -31.90 0.74 0.09
C LYS A 144 -30.43 1.18 0.17
N THR A 145 -29.58 0.27 0.63
CA THR A 145 -28.13 0.48 0.76
C THR A 145 -27.40 -0.05 -0.47
N VAL A 146 -26.52 0.78 -1.05
CA VAL A 146 -25.52 0.35 -2.03
C VAL A 146 -24.16 0.29 -1.36
N TYR A 147 -23.51 -0.86 -1.47
CA TYR A 147 -22.15 -1.05 -0.98
C TYR A 147 -21.14 -0.78 -2.08
N VAL A 148 -20.18 0.09 -1.79
CA VAL A 148 -19.06 0.37 -2.70
C VAL A 148 -17.94 -0.59 -2.38
N GLU A 149 -17.73 -1.56 -3.26
CA GLU A 149 -16.71 -2.59 -3.07
C GLU A 149 -15.29 -1.99 -3.13
N GLU A 150 -14.39 -2.58 -2.36
CA GLU A 150 -13.02 -2.12 -2.15
C GLU A 150 -12.26 -1.80 -3.45
N GLY A 151 -12.46 -2.60 -4.51
CA GLY A 151 -11.82 -2.36 -5.80
C GLY A 151 -12.13 -1.00 -6.41
N LEU A 152 -13.38 -0.51 -6.27
CA LEU A 152 -13.77 0.81 -6.75
C LEU A 152 -13.22 1.93 -5.86
N LEU A 153 -13.19 1.71 -4.55
CA LEU A 153 -12.59 2.66 -3.60
C LEU A 153 -11.10 2.84 -3.88
N ARG A 154 -10.39 1.72 -4.11
CA ARG A 154 -8.97 1.71 -4.44
C ARG A 154 -8.64 2.26 -5.81
N ALA A 155 -9.62 2.51 -6.68
CA ALA A 155 -9.37 3.25 -7.92
C ALA A 155 -9.14 4.74 -7.66
N VAL A 156 -9.60 5.27 -6.51
CA VAL A 156 -9.55 6.71 -6.19
C VAL A 156 -8.73 7.01 -4.93
N ASP A 157 -8.80 6.14 -3.92
CA ASP A 157 -7.93 6.14 -2.74
C ASP A 157 -7.23 4.79 -2.62
N PRO A 158 -6.13 4.60 -3.35
CA PRO A 158 -5.60 3.25 -3.57
C PRO A 158 -4.96 2.65 -2.31
N ASN A 159 -4.62 3.51 -1.35
CA ASN A 159 -4.10 3.14 -0.04
C ASN A 159 -5.19 3.02 1.03
N LEU A 160 -6.44 3.34 0.69
CA LEU A 160 -7.54 3.46 1.64
C LEU A 160 -7.18 4.36 2.82
N ALA A 161 -6.39 5.41 2.56
CA ALA A 161 -5.90 6.33 3.61
C ALA A 161 -7.06 7.03 4.32
N SER A 162 -8.17 7.26 3.59
CA SER A 162 -9.40 7.85 4.13
C SER A 162 -10.06 6.99 5.21
N PHE A 163 -9.74 5.69 5.28
CA PHE A 163 -10.34 4.73 6.19
C PHE A 163 -9.45 4.42 7.41
N VAL A 164 -8.30 5.08 7.54
CA VAL A 164 -7.39 4.91 8.69
C VAL A 164 -7.90 5.73 9.89
N ASN A 165 -8.30 5.04 10.95
CA ASN A 165 -8.78 5.66 12.20
C ASN A 165 -7.65 5.86 13.22
N ILE A 166 -7.54 7.06 13.79
CA ILE A 166 -6.60 7.38 14.86
C ILE A 166 -7.24 7.13 16.23
N ASN A 167 -6.80 6.09 16.92
CA ASN A 167 -7.41 5.64 18.17
C ASN A 167 -6.48 5.73 19.39
N THR A 168 -5.16 5.81 19.17
CA THR A 168 -4.16 5.70 20.24
C THR A 168 -3.21 6.91 20.28
N ARG A 169 -2.54 7.10 21.44
CA ARG A 169 -1.48 8.12 21.61
C ARG A 169 -0.29 7.88 20.67
N GLU A 170 -0.07 6.62 20.31
CA GLU A 170 0.97 6.17 19.36
C GLU A 170 0.63 6.57 17.91
N ASP A 171 -0.65 6.47 17.51
CA ASP A 171 -1.13 6.97 16.22
C ASP A 171 -0.92 8.50 16.09
N LEU A 172 -1.07 9.24 17.21
CA LEU A 172 -0.79 10.68 17.29
C LEU A 172 0.70 11.01 17.17
N GLU A 173 1.59 10.16 17.71
CA GLU A 173 3.04 10.36 17.67
C GLU A 173 3.61 10.10 16.27
N ASN A 174 3.05 9.13 15.53
CA ASN A 174 3.37 8.89 14.13
C ASN A 174 3.04 10.11 13.26
N LEU A 175 1.91 10.76 13.53
CA LEU A 175 1.46 11.96 12.85
C LEU A 175 2.29 13.19 13.19
N ARG A 176 2.76 13.31 14.44
CA ARG A 176 3.65 14.40 14.90
C ARG A 176 5.00 14.38 14.19
N ARG A 177 5.53 13.19 13.86
CA ARG A 177 6.80 13.03 13.13
C ARG A 177 6.69 13.45 11.66
N SER A 178 5.50 13.32 11.05
CA SER A 178 5.25 13.75 9.67
C SER A 178 5.12 15.27 9.50
N VAL A 179 4.79 16.00 10.57
CA VAL A 179 4.47 17.44 10.53
C VAL A 179 5.63 18.34 11.00
N THR A 180 6.58 17.83 11.80
CA THR A 180 7.65 18.63 12.42
C THR A 180 9.02 18.52 11.72
N GLY A 181 9.14 17.70 10.69
CA GLY A 181 10.34 17.65 9.85
C GLY A 181 10.30 18.73 8.78
N ALA A 182 11.19 19.74 8.90
CA ALA A 182 11.48 20.65 7.81
C ALA A 182 11.74 19.86 6.52
N SER A 183 11.10 20.31 5.45
CA SER A 183 11.07 19.73 4.11
C SER A 183 12.44 19.21 3.65
N LYS A 184 12.65 17.90 3.80
CA LYS A 184 13.26 17.09 2.74
C LYS A 184 12.13 16.26 2.19
N GLU A 185 11.88 16.42 0.90
CA GLU A 185 10.88 15.63 0.17
C GLU A 185 11.14 14.15 0.41
N VAL A 186 10.31 13.53 1.26
CA VAL A 186 10.05 12.10 1.20
C VAL A 186 9.27 11.91 -0.09
N PRO A 187 9.72 11.06 -1.03
CA PRO A 187 8.94 10.77 -2.22
C PRO A 187 7.55 10.34 -1.78
N ARG A 188 6.53 11.11 -2.15
CA ARG A 188 5.15 10.65 -2.02
C ARG A 188 5.07 9.41 -2.90
N LEU A 189 4.93 8.24 -2.30
CA LEU A 189 4.70 6.99 -3.00
C LEU A 189 3.37 7.13 -3.74
N ASN A 190 3.48 7.46 -5.03
CA ASN A 190 2.35 7.48 -5.95
C ASN A 190 1.74 6.08 -6.01
N VAL A 191 0.45 6.06 -6.25
CA VAL A 191 -0.28 4.85 -6.64
C VAL A 191 0.37 4.38 -7.92
N VAL A 192 0.95 3.18 -7.90
CA VAL A 192 1.58 2.63 -9.10
C VAL A 192 0.59 1.65 -9.70
N GLU A 193 0.13 1.96 -10.91
CA GLU A 193 -0.55 0.99 -11.75
C GLU A 193 0.47 -0.09 -12.15
N ALA A 194 0.04 -1.35 -12.25
CA ALA A 194 0.93 -2.39 -12.76
C ALA A 194 1.44 -1.98 -14.16
N GLU A 195 2.75 -2.10 -14.40
CA GLU A 195 3.38 -1.60 -15.63
C GLU A 195 2.66 -2.18 -16.87
N ALA A 196 2.42 -1.33 -17.86
CA ALA A 196 1.72 -1.72 -19.08
C ALA A 196 2.40 -2.94 -19.74
N GLY A 197 1.62 -3.96 -20.08
CA GLY A 197 2.12 -5.20 -20.67
C GLY A 197 2.52 -6.30 -19.66
N SER A 198 2.58 -6.01 -18.36
CA SER A 198 2.90 -6.99 -17.31
C SER A 198 1.77 -7.98 -17.00
N TYR A 199 0.57 -7.76 -17.52
CA TYR A 199 -0.59 -8.66 -17.37
C TYR A 199 -1.51 -8.60 -18.59
N ARG A 200 -2.39 -9.59 -18.74
CA ARG A 200 -3.43 -9.62 -19.78
C ARG A 200 -4.70 -10.31 -19.28
N SER A 201 -5.83 -9.94 -19.86
CA SER A 201 -7.10 -10.64 -19.65
C SER A 201 -7.13 -11.96 -20.43
N VAL A 202 -7.60 -13.02 -19.80
CA VAL A 202 -7.86 -14.32 -20.41
C VAL A 202 -9.27 -14.78 -20.07
N ARG A 203 -9.91 -15.45 -21.02
CA ARG A 203 -11.21 -16.07 -20.79
C ARG A 203 -11.03 -17.36 -20.02
N ILE A 204 -11.78 -17.50 -18.93
CA ILE A 204 -11.79 -18.69 -18.07
C ILE A 204 -13.20 -19.27 -17.95
N THR A 205 -13.26 -20.52 -17.49
CA THR A 205 -14.49 -21.12 -16.96
C THR A 205 -14.34 -21.21 -15.45
N ARG A 206 -15.16 -20.44 -14.72
CA ARG A 206 -15.19 -20.47 -13.26
C ARG A 206 -16.20 -21.52 -12.81
N ILE A 207 -15.72 -22.54 -12.11
CA ILE A 207 -16.54 -23.63 -11.55
C ILE A 207 -16.65 -23.41 -10.05
N ARG A 208 -17.88 -23.40 -9.53
CA ARG A 208 -18.15 -23.40 -8.09
C ARG A 208 -18.70 -24.76 -7.68
N ASP A 209 -17.96 -25.43 -6.80
CA ASP A 209 -18.49 -26.61 -6.11
C ASP A 209 -19.43 -26.13 -5.00
N ALA A 210 -20.72 -26.42 -5.18
CA ALA A 210 -21.77 -26.08 -4.21
C ALA A 210 -21.93 -27.13 -3.10
N GLY A 211 -21.02 -28.10 -2.99
CA GLY A 211 -21.02 -29.08 -1.89
C GLY A 211 -22.18 -30.06 -1.94
N GLY A 212 -22.49 -30.60 -3.12
CA GLY A 212 -23.52 -31.64 -3.31
C GLY A 212 -24.77 -31.21 -4.10
N GLN A 213 -24.85 -29.96 -4.55
CA GLN A 213 -25.75 -29.54 -5.63
C GLN A 213 -24.98 -29.44 -6.95
N SER A 214 -25.69 -29.42 -8.08
CA SER A 214 -25.12 -29.38 -9.44
C SER A 214 -24.03 -28.32 -9.58
N GLU A 215 -22.89 -28.71 -10.16
CA GLU A 215 -21.79 -27.79 -10.47
C GLU A 215 -22.29 -26.61 -11.30
N GLU A 216 -22.02 -25.39 -10.84
CA GLU A 216 -22.26 -24.18 -11.61
C GLU A 216 -20.96 -23.75 -12.29
N ALA A 217 -20.97 -23.77 -13.63
CA ALA A 217 -19.89 -23.28 -14.46
C ALA A 217 -20.32 -22.00 -15.20
N CYS A 218 -19.57 -20.91 -15.04
CA CYS A 218 -19.78 -19.68 -15.80
C CYS A 218 -18.50 -19.25 -16.52
N VAL A 219 -18.65 -18.66 -17.71
CA VAL A 219 -17.53 -18.06 -18.43
C VAL A 219 -17.31 -16.65 -17.87
N SER A 220 -16.09 -16.34 -17.47
CA SER A 220 -15.68 -15.02 -17.02
C SER A 220 -14.30 -14.68 -17.55
N ASP A 221 -13.91 -13.42 -17.45
CA ASP A 221 -12.52 -13.02 -17.68
C ASP A 221 -11.74 -13.06 -16.36
N ASP A 222 -10.46 -13.38 -16.45
CA ASP A 222 -9.50 -13.34 -15.35
C ASP A 222 -8.19 -12.70 -15.82
N VAL A 223 -7.39 -12.18 -14.89
CA VAL A 223 -6.14 -11.50 -15.21
C VAL A 223 -4.97 -12.41 -14.91
N VAL A 224 -4.12 -12.63 -15.90
CA VAL A 224 -2.87 -13.40 -15.76
C VAL A 224 -1.67 -12.51 -15.99
N VAL A 225 -0.60 -12.78 -15.24
CA VAL A 225 0.69 -12.12 -15.43
C VAL A 225 1.29 -12.53 -16.78
N THR A 226 1.92 -11.57 -17.46
CA THR A 226 2.64 -11.81 -18.73
C THR A 226 4.05 -12.29 -18.43
N GLU A 227 4.46 -13.36 -19.11
CA GLU A 227 5.80 -13.94 -19.04
C GLU A 227 6.50 -13.81 -20.39
N ALA A 228 7.77 -13.42 -20.36
CA ALA A 228 8.66 -13.33 -21.50
C ALA A 228 10.02 -13.98 -21.21
N GLU A 229 10.65 -14.49 -22.28
CA GLU A 229 12.02 -14.97 -22.25
C GLU A 229 12.96 -13.85 -22.73
N VAL A 230 13.91 -13.45 -21.89
CA VAL A 230 14.90 -12.42 -22.23
C VAL A 230 16.26 -13.09 -22.42
N PHE A 231 16.80 -13.06 -23.64
CA PHE A 231 18.18 -13.42 -23.91
C PHE A 231 19.10 -12.23 -23.68
N VAL A 232 20.19 -12.47 -22.98
CA VAL A 232 21.14 -11.46 -22.59
C VAL A 232 22.49 -11.71 -23.27
N THR A 233 23.04 -10.69 -23.90
CA THR A 233 24.45 -10.68 -24.34
C THR A 233 25.26 -9.69 -23.50
N LEU A 234 26.52 -10.03 -23.23
CA LEU A 234 27.49 -9.18 -22.53
C LEU A 234 28.69 -8.94 -23.45
N ASN A 235 28.95 -7.69 -23.81
CA ASN A 235 30.00 -7.28 -24.75
C ASN A 235 29.95 -8.09 -26.06
N GLY A 236 28.73 -8.35 -26.57
CA GLY A 236 28.48 -9.11 -27.80
C GLY A 236 28.38 -10.63 -27.64
N GLU A 237 28.81 -11.21 -26.52
CA GLU A 237 28.78 -12.67 -26.29
C GLU A 237 27.53 -13.12 -25.53
N PRO A 238 26.96 -14.32 -25.80
CA PRO A 238 25.83 -14.85 -25.04
C PRO A 238 26.15 -15.01 -23.54
N ALA A 239 25.36 -14.38 -22.67
CA ALA A 239 25.52 -14.47 -21.22
C ALA A 239 24.51 -15.43 -20.57
N GLY A 240 23.27 -15.45 -21.04
CA GLY A 240 22.21 -16.32 -20.49
C GLY A 240 20.81 -15.90 -20.92
N SER A 241 19.80 -16.51 -20.32
CA SER A 241 18.39 -16.10 -20.46
C SER A 241 17.63 -16.09 -19.14
N LEU A 242 16.55 -15.32 -19.11
CA LEU A 242 15.68 -15.09 -17.96
C LEU A 242 14.22 -15.28 -18.37
N GLN A 243 13.42 -15.94 -17.52
CA GLN A 243 11.96 -15.93 -17.62
C GLN A 243 11.43 -14.89 -16.61
N CYS A 244 10.73 -13.86 -17.08
CA CYS A 244 10.39 -12.70 -16.27
C CYS A 244 9.16 -11.95 -16.76
N SER A 245 8.69 -10.99 -15.95
CA SER A 245 7.68 -10.02 -16.38
C SER A 245 8.30 -8.98 -17.32
N PRO A 246 7.68 -8.68 -18.49
CA PRO A 246 8.29 -7.86 -19.54
C PRO A 246 8.17 -6.37 -19.27
N HIS A 247 8.86 -5.89 -18.24
CA HIS A 247 8.96 -4.47 -17.92
C HIS A 247 10.34 -4.20 -17.30
N SER A 248 10.76 -2.93 -17.21
CA SER A 248 12.05 -2.50 -16.60
C SER A 248 13.23 -3.51 -16.78
N LEU A 249 13.42 -3.99 -18.03
CA LEU A 249 14.36 -5.09 -18.31
C LEU A 249 15.83 -4.66 -18.22
N ASP A 250 16.10 -3.37 -18.37
CA ASP A 250 17.40 -2.78 -18.11
C ASP A 250 17.81 -3.00 -16.65
N ALA A 251 16.95 -2.59 -15.73
CA ALA A 251 17.15 -2.80 -14.30
C ALA A 251 17.24 -4.30 -13.97
N LEU A 252 16.37 -5.14 -14.55
CA LEU A 252 16.41 -6.59 -14.33
C LEU A 252 17.76 -7.20 -14.75
N VAL A 253 18.21 -6.93 -15.98
CA VAL A 253 19.42 -7.55 -16.54
C VAL A 253 20.67 -7.04 -15.83
N VAL A 254 20.76 -5.75 -15.52
CA VAL A 254 21.87 -5.18 -14.75
C VAL A 254 21.92 -5.80 -13.35
N GLY A 255 20.77 -5.92 -12.70
CA GLY A 255 20.65 -6.57 -11.41
C GLY A 255 21.08 -8.03 -11.42
N TRP A 256 20.60 -8.79 -12.41
CA TRP A 256 20.96 -10.19 -12.61
C TRP A 256 22.47 -10.35 -12.84
N MET A 257 23.08 -9.47 -13.64
CA MET A 257 24.52 -9.47 -13.85
C MET A 257 25.29 -9.11 -12.57
N LEU A 258 24.83 -8.11 -11.81
CA LEU A 258 25.51 -7.68 -10.59
C LEU A 258 25.43 -8.77 -9.52
N THR A 259 24.25 -9.33 -9.28
CA THR A 259 24.07 -10.37 -8.27
C THR A 259 24.63 -11.73 -8.70
N GLY A 260 24.75 -11.96 -10.01
CA GLY A 260 25.47 -13.07 -10.62
C GLY A 260 26.99 -12.91 -10.67
N ASN A 261 27.53 -11.77 -10.22
CA ASN A 261 28.95 -11.39 -10.29
C ASN A 261 29.54 -11.33 -11.71
N LEU A 262 28.71 -11.08 -12.72
CA LEU A 262 29.13 -10.81 -14.10
C LEU A 262 29.64 -9.37 -14.26
N ILE A 263 29.12 -8.45 -13.44
CA ILE A 263 29.58 -7.06 -13.35
C ILE A 263 29.88 -6.68 -11.89
N ARG A 264 30.61 -5.59 -11.71
CA ARG A 264 31.00 -5.04 -10.41
C ARG A 264 30.53 -3.60 -10.26
N ARG A 265 30.38 -3.16 -9.01
CA ARG A 265 30.07 -1.76 -8.69
C ARG A 265 31.14 -0.82 -9.25
N GLY A 266 30.69 0.35 -9.68
CA GLY A 266 31.54 1.38 -10.29
C GLY A 266 31.81 1.18 -11.78
N GLN A 267 31.50 0.00 -12.36
CA GLN A 267 31.59 -0.17 -13.81
C GLN A 267 30.52 0.66 -14.52
N ARG A 268 30.89 1.24 -15.67
CA ARG A 268 29.91 1.90 -16.52
C ARG A 268 29.22 0.85 -17.37
N VAL A 269 27.90 0.79 -17.28
CA VAL A 269 27.07 -0.18 -18.00
C VAL A 269 26.14 0.55 -18.93
N THR A 270 26.11 0.12 -20.19
CA THR A 270 25.13 0.57 -21.19
C THR A 270 24.23 -0.61 -21.53
N VAL A 271 22.91 -0.40 -21.50
CA VAL A 271 21.93 -1.43 -21.83
C VAL A 271 21.16 -1.05 -23.09
N CYS A 272 21.21 -1.93 -24.09
CA CYS A 272 20.48 -1.81 -25.34
C CYS A 272 19.41 -2.91 -25.38
N GLY A 273 18.15 -2.51 -25.28
CA GLY A 273 17.00 -3.40 -25.37
C GLY A 273 16.09 -3.04 -26.55
N PRO A 274 15.03 -3.82 -26.78
CA PRO A 274 14.05 -3.53 -27.81
C PRO A 274 13.07 -2.48 -27.29
N TRP A 275 13.55 -1.25 -27.06
CA TRP A 275 12.76 -0.16 -26.50
C TRP A 275 12.14 0.69 -27.61
N PRO A 276 10.85 1.09 -27.53
CA PRO A 276 9.85 0.62 -26.56
C PRO A 276 9.53 -0.86 -26.78
N LEU A 277 9.07 -1.53 -25.72
CA LEU A 277 8.68 -2.94 -25.83
C LEU A 277 7.57 -3.11 -26.88
N PRO A 278 7.57 -4.20 -27.67
CA PRO A 278 6.56 -4.39 -28.70
C PRO A 278 5.15 -4.51 -28.11
N ASP A 279 4.17 -3.82 -28.70
CA ASP A 279 2.76 -3.80 -28.27
C ASP A 279 2.11 -5.21 -28.22
N THR A 280 2.70 -6.16 -28.94
CA THR A 280 2.29 -7.57 -28.94
C THR A 280 2.91 -8.31 -27.75
N THR A 281 2.50 -7.98 -26.52
CA THR A 281 2.85 -8.75 -25.32
C THR A 281 2.05 -10.07 -25.27
N GLY A 282 2.18 -10.87 -26.32
CA GLY A 282 1.72 -12.26 -26.34
C GLY A 282 2.57 -13.13 -25.43
N SER A 283 2.00 -14.23 -24.93
CA SER A 283 2.70 -15.19 -24.08
C SER A 283 3.96 -15.75 -24.77
N GLY A 284 5.09 -15.79 -24.07
CA GLY A 284 6.31 -16.47 -24.54
C GLY A 284 7.11 -15.68 -25.57
N GLN A 285 7.02 -14.34 -25.54
CA GLN A 285 7.85 -13.50 -26.41
C GLN A 285 9.32 -13.64 -26.04
N THR A 286 10.16 -13.79 -27.07
CA THR A 286 11.62 -13.75 -26.93
C THR A 286 12.14 -12.33 -27.14
N LEU A 287 12.75 -11.76 -26.11
CA LEU A 287 13.38 -10.44 -26.12
C LEU A 287 14.90 -10.59 -26.07
N ARG A 288 15.62 -9.58 -26.57
CA ARG A 288 17.09 -9.55 -26.59
C ARG A 288 17.58 -8.26 -25.95
N VAL A 289 18.45 -8.40 -24.95
CA VAL A 289 19.08 -7.27 -24.25
C VAL A 289 20.59 -7.43 -24.38
N ALA A 290 21.25 -6.43 -24.96
CA ALA A 290 22.69 -6.35 -25.03
C ALA A 290 23.20 -5.41 -23.94
N VAL A 291 24.24 -5.84 -23.24
CA VAL A 291 24.90 -5.07 -22.20
C VAL A 291 26.36 -4.88 -22.57
N ASP A 292 26.79 -3.62 -22.61
CA ASP A 292 28.18 -3.25 -22.79
C ASP A 292 28.75 -2.68 -21.49
N VAL A 293 29.91 -3.18 -21.08
CA VAL A 293 30.54 -2.81 -19.81
C VAL A 293 31.91 -2.22 -20.06
N ALA A 294 32.18 -1.06 -19.48
CA ALA A 294 33.49 -0.42 -19.49
C ALA A 294 34.00 -0.20 -18.07
N ASP A 295 35.29 -0.46 -17.87
CA ASP A 295 35.97 -0.17 -16.61
C ASP A 295 36.18 1.34 -16.49
N ASN A 296 35.56 1.95 -15.48
CA ASN A 296 35.91 3.28 -15.01
C ASN A 296 35.97 3.23 -13.48
N GLY A 297 37.09 3.68 -12.91
CA GLY A 297 37.30 3.68 -11.47
C GLY A 297 36.65 4.89 -10.80
N SER A 298 35.65 4.66 -9.96
CA SER A 298 35.69 4.99 -8.53
C SER A 298 34.36 4.60 -7.89
N LEU A 299 34.42 4.02 -6.68
CA LEU A 299 33.25 3.76 -5.85
C LEU A 299 32.92 5.04 -5.08
N GLY A 300 31.63 5.39 -5.02
CA GLY A 300 31.12 6.47 -4.19
C GLY A 300 31.48 6.29 -2.72
N LYS A 301 31.54 7.42 -1.99
CA LYS A 301 31.93 7.50 -0.58
C LYS A 301 31.09 6.58 0.32
N ALA A 302 31.78 6.03 1.32
CA ALA A 302 31.17 5.35 2.45
C ALA A 302 30.10 6.23 3.11
N CYS A 303 28.88 5.71 3.24
CA CYS A 303 27.78 6.29 3.99
C CYS A 303 27.54 5.50 5.29
N ASP A 304 26.81 6.12 6.22
CA ASP A 304 26.60 5.64 7.58
C ASP A 304 26.10 4.18 7.65
N GLU A 305 26.51 3.44 8.68
CA GLU A 305 26.00 2.09 8.94
C GLU A 305 24.46 2.09 8.99
N LEU A 306 23.83 1.12 8.32
CA LEU A 306 22.38 0.91 8.39
C LEU A 306 21.92 0.74 9.85
N LYS A 307 21.11 1.70 10.33
CA LYS A 307 20.46 1.64 11.64
C LYS A 307 18.96 1.88 11.50
N VAL A 308 18.17 0.82 11.66
CA VAL A 308 16.70 0.82 11.57
C VAL A 308 16.08 0.13 12.77
N SER A 309 14.88 0.57 13.15
CA SER A 309 14.09 -0.08 14.19
C SER A 309 13.33 -1.29 13.62
N PRO A 310 12.97 -2.29 14.45
CA PRO A 310 12.09 -3.37 14.03
C PRO A 310 10.77 -2.89 13.41
N ARG A 311 10.25 -1.75 13.89
CA ARG A 311 9.03 -1.13 13.35
C ARG A 311 9.23 -0.67 11.91
N GLN A 312 10.33 0.02 11.60
CA GLN A 312 10.64 0.45 10.22
C GLN A 312 10.76 -0.75 9.27
N VAL A 313 11.28 -1.90 9.76
CA VAL A 313 11.31 -3.13 8.96
C VAL A 313 9.91 -3.68 8.71
N CYS A 314 9.03 -3.69 9.73
CA CYS A 314 7.63 -4.07 9.57
C CYS A 314 6.91 -3.14 8.57
N ASP A 315 6.99 -1.83 8.80
CA ASP A 315 6.34 -0.81 7.98
C ASP A 315 6.76 -0.95 6.51
N ALA A 316 8.06 -1.16 6.24
CA ALA A 316 8.55 -1.32 4.87
C ALA A 316 8.05 -2.61 4.18
N VAL A 317 7.88 -3.73 4.92
CA VAL A 317 7.31 -4.96 4.34
C VAL A 317 5.82 -4.80 4.11
N ASP A 318 5.09 -4.16 5.02
CA ASP A 318 3.67 -3.88 4.88
C ASP A 318 3.40 -2.89 3.72
N ASP A 319 4.23 -1.85 3.60
CA ASP A 319 4.21 -0.92 2.48
C ASP A 319 4.52 -1.61 1.16
N LEU A 320 5.51 -2.50 1.11
CA LEU A 320 5.82 -3.28 -0.08
C LEU A 320 4.60 -4.07 -0.54
N LEU A 321 3.88 -4.72 0.39
CA LEU A 321 2.65 -5.45 0.06
C LEU A 321 1.51 -4.53 -0.42
N ARG A 322 1.42 -3.32 0.14
CA ARG A 322 0.42 -2.32 -0.23
C ARG A 322 0.65 -1.76 -1.64
N ILE A 323 1.91 -1.56 -2.04
CA ILE A 323 2.28 -0.95 -3.34
C ILE A 323 2.50 -1.98 -4.45
N SER A 324 2.15 -3.26 -4.26
CA SER A 324 2.35 -4.36 -5.23
C SER A 324 1.07 -4.68 -6.02
N PRO A 325 0.72 -3.91 -7.07
CA PRO A 325 -0.53 -4.07 -7.83
C PRO A 325 -0.59 -5.39 -8.60
N LEU A 326 0.51 -5.89 -9.17
CA LEU A 326 0.51 -7.06 -10.04
C LEU A 326 0.16 -8.33 -9.25
N PHE A 327 0.66 -8.47 -8.02
CA PHE A 327 0.22 -9.54 -7.12
C PHE A 327 -1.25 -9.38 -6.72
N GLY A 328 -1.72 -8.15 -6.45
CA GLY A 328 -3.13 -7.89 -6.14
C GLY A 328 -4.08 -8.26 -7.27
N LEU A 329 -3.66 -8.04 -8.53
CA LEU A 329 -4.43 -8.32 -9.73
C LEU A 329 -4.41 -9.79 -10.14
N THR A 330 -3.27 -10.46 -10.01
CA THR A 330 -3.05 -11.79 -10.63
C THR A 330 -2.82 -12.91 -9.61
N GLY A 331 -2.45 -12.58 -8.38
CA GLY A 331 -1.95 -13.54 -7.38
C GLY A 331 -0.62 -14.23 -7.75
N ALA A 332 0.00 -13.87 -8.88
CA ALA A 332 1.09 -14.64 -9.50
C ALA A 332 2.44 -13.90 -9.53
N ALA A 333 2.56 -12.77 -8.84
CA ALA A 333 3.79 -11.99 -8.77
C ALA A 333 4.42 -11.96 -7.37
N HIS A 334 5.73 -11.77 -7.34
CA HIS A 334 6.50 -11.41 -6.17
C HIS A 334 6.95 -9.97 -6.26
N ALA A 335 7.20 -9.37 -5.10
CA ALA A 335 7.73 -8.01 -5.01
C ALA A 335 9.00 -8.00 -4.17
N ALA A 336 9.88 -7.06 -4.49
CA ALA A 336 11.05 -6.74 -3.70
C ALA A 336 11.23 -5.23 -3.61
N ALA A 337 11.94 -4.79 -2.59
CA ALA A 337 12.34 -3.41 -2.40
C ALA A 337 13.74 -3.31 -1.80
N LEU A 338 14.44 -2.23 -2.17
CA LEU A 338 15.53 -1.69 -1.40
C LEU A 338 14.97 -0.58 -0.51
N CYS A 339 15.22 -0.71 0.78
CA CYS A 339 14.68 0.17 1.81
C CYS A 339 15.84 0.84 2.55
N SER A 340 15.68 2.09 2.97
CA SER A 340 16.57 2.79 3.88
C SER A 340 15.88 2.99 5.23
N ALA A 341 16.53 3.70 6.16
CA ALA A 341 15.88 4.16 7.38
C ALA A 341 14.66 5.07 7.13
N CYS A 342 14.54 5.66 5.94
CA CYS A 342 13.42 6.52 5.57
C CYS A 342 12.25 5.75 4.92
N GLY A 343 12.38 4.44 4.69
CA GLY A 343 11.37 3.62 4.00
C GLY A 343 11.85 3.07 2.66
N ILE A 344 10.91 2.68 1.80
CA ILE A 344 11.20 2.11 0.47
C ILE A 344 11.84 3.18 -0.43
N VAL A 345 12.99 2.84 -1.03
CA VAL A 345 13.72 3.68 -2.00
C VAL A 345 13.45 3.19 -3.42
N TYR A 346 13.63 1.89 -3.64
CA TYR A 346 13.34 1.22 -4.91
C TYR A 346 12.43 0.04 -4.63
N TRP A 347 11.49 -0.24 -5.52
CA TRP A 347 10.68 -1.44 -5.47
C TRP A 347 10.34 -1.92 -6.87
N SER A 348 10.04 -3.21 -7.01
CA SER A 348 9.48 -3.76 -8.23
C SER A 348 8.81 -5.10 -7.99
N GLU A 349 7.94 -5.47 -8.93
CA GLU A 349 7.34 -6.79 -9.06
C GLU A 349 7.99 -7.61 -10.18
N ASP A 350 7.86 -8.94 -10.08
CA ASP A 350 8.14 -9.91 -11.13
C ASP A 350 7.46 -11.26 -10.81
N ILE A 351 7.17 -12.10 -11.80
CA ILE A 351 6.74 -13.50 -11.58
C ILE A 351 7.72 -14.24 -10.66
N GLY A 352 9.02 -14.02 -10.84
CA GLY A 352 10.09 -14.62 -10.07
C GLY A 352 10.56 -13.74 -8.92
N ARG A 353 10.53 -14.25 -7.67
CA ARG A 353 11.10 -13.53 -6.51
C ARG A 353 12.57 -13.13 -6.66
N HIS A 354 13.35 -13.90 -7.41
CA HIS A 354 14.76 -13.61 -7.68
C HIS A 354 14.90 -12.41 -8.62
N ASN A 355 14.10 -12.38 -9.68
CA ASN A 355 14.06 -11.30 -10.65
C ASN A 355 13.56 -9.99 -10.02
N ALA A 356 12.58 -10.05 -9.13
CA ALA A 356 12.12 -8.88 -8.39
C ALA A 356 13.27 -8.23 -7.60
N VAL A 357 14.10 -9.04 -6.92
CA VAL A 357 15.30 -8.55 -6.23
C VAL A 357 16.35 -8.02 -7.21
N ASP A 358 16.61 -8.74 -8.29
CA ASP A 358 17.56 -8.29 -9.31
C ASP A 358 17.18 -6.91 -9.83
N ARG A 359 15.91 -6.72 -10.17
CA ARG A 359 15.46 -5.46 -10.73
C ARG A 359 15.63 -4.26 -9.80
N VAL A 360 15.29 -4.36 -8.53
CA VAL A 360 15.51 -3.24 -7.58
C VAL A 360 16.99 -2.97 -7.35
N VAL A 361 17.81 -4.02 -7.39
CA VAL A 361 19.27 -3.91 -7.30
C VAL A 361 19.84 -3.23 -8.54
N GLY A 362 19.39 -3.61 -9.73
CA GLY A 362 19.84 -3.01 -10.97
C GLY A 362 19.37 -1.58 -11.14
N GLN A 363 18.17 -1.23 -10.66
CA GLN A 363 17.70 0.15 -10.62
C GLN A 363 18.65 1.03 -9.78
N CYS A 364 18.96 0.60 -8.54
CA CYS A 364 19.91 1.28 -7.67
C CYS A 364 21.30 1.42 -8.33
N PHE A 365 21.74 0.39 -9.07
CA PHE A 365 23.01 0.44 -9.80
C PHE A 365 22.97 1.46 -10.95
N LEU A 366 21.91 1.45 -11.76
CA LEU A 366 21.74 2.35 -12.91
C LEU A 366 21.64 3.82 -12.49
N GLU A 367 21.01 4.09 -11.35
CA GLU A 367 20.94 5.44 -10.76
C GLU A 367 22.25 5.87 -10.08
N GLY A 368 23.22 4.96 -9.92
CA GLY A 368 24.50 5.25 -9.28
C GLY A 368 24.41 5.40 -7.75
N ASP A 369 23.34 4.88 -7.15
CA ASP A 369 23.07 4.99 -5.73
C ASP A 369 23.88 4.01 -4.88
N SER A 370 24.17 4.38 -3.64
CA SER A 370 24.83 3.49 -2.68
C SER A 370 23.89 2.41 -2.16
N PHE A 371 24.43 1.22 -1.90
CA PHE A 371 23.72 0.13 -1.22
C PHE A 371 23.95 0.10 0.30
N GLU A 372 24.91 0.87 0.81
CA GLU A 372 25.43 0.71 2.18
C GLU A 372 24.41 1.08 3.27
N ASP A 373 23.55 2.05 2.98
CA ASP A 373 22.48 2.52 3.85
C ASP A 373 21.14 1.79 3.62
N LYS A 374 21.16 0.69 2.85
CA LYS A 374 19.96 -0.01 2.38
C LYS A 374 19.87 -1.45 2.89
N TYR A 375 18.64 -1.94 2.98
CA TYR A 375 18.28 -3.33 3.21
C TYR A 375 17.28 -3.85 2.18
N LEU A 376 17.22 -5.16 2.01
CA LEU A 376 16.26 -5.80 1.11
C LEU A 376 14.98 -6.17 1.86
N ALA A 377 13.83 -5.80 1.31
CA ALA A 377 12.53 -6.35 1.68
C ALA A 377 11.98 -7.17 0.52
N THR A 378 11.37 -8.34 0.78
CA THR A 378 10.80 -9.18 -0.28
C THR A 378 9.57 -9.96 0.17
N THR A 379 8.65 -10.25 -0.75
CA THR A 379 7.47 -11.06 -0.48
C THR A 379 7.73 -12.57 -0.53
N GLY A 380 8.86 -13.00 -1.12
CA GLY A 380 9.21 -14.40 -1.33
C GLY A 380 10.08 -15.02 -0.22
N ARG A 381 10.15 -16.35 -0.18
CA ARG A 381 11.01 -17.10 0.77
C ARG A 381 12.48 -16.73 0.62
N ILE A 382 13.19 -16.62 1.74
CA ILE A 382 14.63 -16.31 1.78
C ILE A 382 15.44 -17.61 1.74
N ASN A 383 15.84 -18.03 0.54
CA ASN A 383 16.75 -19.17 0.34
C ASN A 383 18.22 -18.71 0.21
N SER A 384 19.15 -19.63 0.01
CA SER A 384 20.58 -19.33 -0.17
C SER A 384 20.87 -18.37 -1.33
N GLU A 385 20.12 -18.46 -2.42
CA GLU A 385 20.31 -17.56 -3.57
C GLU A 385 19.90 -16.13 -3.23
N MET A 386 18.78 -15.92 -2.53
CA MET A 386 18.39 -14.59 -2.05
C MET A 386 19.46 -13.96 -1.15
N VAL A 387 20.10 -14.77 -0.29
CA VAL A 387 21.20 -14.33 0.57
C VAL A 387 22.45 -13.98 -0.24
N LYS A 388 22.80 -14.77 -1.26
CA LYS A 388 23.92 -14.44 -2.18
C LYS A 388 23.69 -13.12 -2.92
N LYS A 389 22.45 -12.85 -3.36
CA LYS A 389 22.09 -11.58 -4.00
C LYS A 389 22.29 -10.40 -3.05
N ALA A 390 21.83 -10.52 -1.80
CA ALA A 390 22.08 -9.52 -0.76
C ALA A 390 23.59 -9.27 -0.56
N ALA A 391 24.38 -10.35 -0.48
CA ALA A 391 25.83 -10.29 -0.32
C ALA A 391 26.54 -9.59 -1.49
N ALA A 392 26.17 -9.89 -2.73
CA ALA A 392 26.73 -9.23 -3.92
C ALA A 392 26.48 -7.70 -3.90
N CYS A 393 25.33 -7.30 -3.37
CA CYS A 393 24.94 -5.90 -3.15
C CYS A 393 25.52 -5.31 -1.86
N GLY A 394 26.24 -6.08 -1.05
CA GLY A 394 26.81 -5.61 0.22
C GLY A 394 25.75 -5.21 1.25
N VAL A 395 24.51 -5.63 1.02
CA VAL A 395 23.37 -5.35 1.89
C VAL A 395 23.40 -6.35 3.05
N ARG A 396 23.31 -5.82 4.27
CA ARG A 396 23.51 -6.60 5.51
C ARG A 396 22.22 -7.07 6.18
N LEU A 397 21.06 -6.72 5.63
CA LEU A 397 19.75 -7.13 6.13
C LEU A 397 18.83 -7.53 4.97
N ILE A 398 18.18 -8.70 5.09
CA ILE A 398 17.09 -9.13 4.22
C ILE A 398 15.87 -9.49 5.07
N ALA A 399 14.73 -8.88 4.76
CA ALA A 399 13.47 -9.02 5.48
C ALA A 399 12.36 -9.57 4.56
N SER A 400 11.50 -10.45 5.09
CA SER A 400 10.37 -10.98 4.34
C SER A 400 9.17 -11.34 5.20
N LYS A 401 7.97 -11.24 4.59
CA LYS A 401 6.75 -11.86 5.13
C LYS A 401 6.81 -13.40 5.17
N ALA A 402 7.66 -13.99 4.34
CA ALA A 402 7.79 -15.44 4.15
C ALA A 402 8.89 -16.04 5.07
N PRO A 403 8.92 -17.36 5.25
CA PRO A 403 10.00 -18.03 5.98
C PRO A 403 11.32 -18.01 5.20
N PRO A 404 12.47 -18.06 5.91
CA PRO A 404 13.74 -18.46 5.32
C PRO A 404 13.85 -20.00 5.22
N THR A 405 14.85 -20.48 4.48
CA THR A 405 15.23 -21.90 4.45
C THR A 405 16.49 -22.15 5.28
N ASP A 406 16.69 -23.40 5.73
CA ASP A 406 17.86 -23.83 6.52
C ASP A 406 19.20 -23.40 5.88
N LEU A 407 19.43 -23.79 4.61
CA LEU A 407 20.64 -23.39 3.88
C LEU A 407 20.78 -21.86 3.74
N GLY A 408 19.67 -21.12 3.65
CA GLY A 408 19.67 -19.66 3.61
C GLY A 408 20.15 -19.05 4.93
N VAL A 409 19.59 -19.51 6.05
CA VAL A 409 20.00 -19.09 7.41
C VAL A 409 21.48 -19.41 7.65
N GLY A 410 21.91 -20.64 7.38
CA GLY A 410 23.30 -21.04 7.57
C GLY A 410 24.30 -20.28 6.70
N LEU A 411 23.92 -19.90 5.48
CA LEU A 411 24.75 -19.05 4.63
C LEU A 411 24.80 -17.60 5.12
N ALA A 412 23.66 -17.04 5.52
CA ALA A 412 23.58 -15.67 6.01
C ALA A 412 24.40 -15.49 7.29
N ASP A 413 24.41 -16.49 8.16
CA ASP A 413 25.23 -16.50 9.37
C ASP A 413 26.73 -16.36 9.04
N ARG A 414 27.24 -17.17 8.09
CA ARG A 414 28.64 -17.10 7.64
C ARG A 414 29.01 -15.81 6.94
N LEU A 415 28.05 -15.18 6.25
CA LEU A 415 28.27 -13.95 5.48
C LEU A 415 28.04 -12.67 6.30
N GLY A 416 27.66 -12.78 7.59
CA GLY A 416 27.38 -11.60 8.41
C GLY A 416 26.14 -10.82 7.97
N ILE A 417 25.14 -11.51 7.42
CA ILE A 417 23.88 -10.94 6.92
C ILE A 417 22.75 -11.33 7.88
N SER A 418 21.96 -10.34 8.31
CA SER A 418 20.78 -10.59 9.12
C SER A 418 19.61 -11.01 8.25
N VAL A 419 18.98 -12.13 8.61
CA VAL A 419 17.77 -12.66 7.98
C VAL A 419 16.60 -12.44 8.91
N VAL A 420 15.59 -11.75 8.42
CA VAL A 420 14.33 -11.50 9.12
C VAL A 420 13.19 -12.12 8.33
N GLY A 421 12.45 -13.04 8.95
CA GLY A 421 11.32 -13.72 8.33
C GLY A 421 10.03 -13.51 9.10
N PHE A 422 8.92 -13.93 8.50
CA PHE A 422 7.58 -13.83 9.10
C PHE A 422 7.22 -12.41 9.58
N VAL A 423 7.65 -11.38 8.84
CA VAL A 423 7.28 -9.99 9.11
C VAL A 423 5.79 -9.81 8.82
N ARG A 424 5.00 -9.56 9.86
CA ARG A 424 3.54 -9.30 9.79
C ARG A 424 3.01 -8.85 11.15
N ASN A 425 1.95 -8.05 11.18
CA ASN A 425 1.24 -7.66 12.40
C ASN A 425 2.18 -7.08 13.47
N ASN A 426 3.07 -6.15 13.08
CA ASN A 426 4.10 -5.56 13.95
C ASN A 426 5.02 -6.58 14.65
N ARG A 427 5.17 -7.78 14.09
CA ARG A 427 6.05 -8.83 14.59
C ARG A 427 6.97 -9.32 13.49
N LEU A 428 8.20 -9.66 13.87
CA LEU A 428 9.20 -10.25 13.00
C LEU A 428 10.03 -11.28 13.75
N ASN A 429 10.62 -12.24 13.03
CA ASN A 429 11.54 -13.22 13.56
C ASN A 429 12.94 -12.95 12.99
N VAL A 430 13.91 -12.67 13.86
CA VAL A 430 15.32 -12.54 13.45
C VAL A 430 16.00 -13.89 13.57
N TYR A 431 16.59 -14.36 12.47
CA TYR A 431 17.25 -15.67 12.39
C TYR A 431 18.77 -15.59 12.56
N THR A 432 19.38 -14.48 12.15
CA THR A 432 20.83 -14.26 12.21
C THR A 432 21.13 -12.80 12.53
N HIS A 433 22.24 -12.55 13.22
CA HIS A 433 22.86 -11.22 13.40
C HIS A 433 21.88 -10.08 13.78
N PRO A 434 21.15 -10.14 14.92
CA PRO A 434 20.19 -9.10 15.28
C PRO A 434 20.80 -7.70 15.48
N ASP A 435 22.06 -7.61 15.86
CA ASP A 435 22.64 -6.34 16.34
C ASP A 435 23.25 -5.47 15.22
N ILE A 436 23.40 -6.02 14.00
CA ILE A 436 24.13 -5.34 12.92
C ILE A 436 23.32 -4.25 12.21
N TRP A 437 22.01 -4.19 12.43
CA TRP A 437 21.09 -3.23 11.80
C TRP A 437 20.17 -2.51 12.78
N ARG A 438 20.07 -3.00 14.03
CA ARG A 438 19.16 -2.40 15.03
C ARG A 438 19.76 -1.09 15.54
N ARG A 439 18.90 -0.08 15.65
CA ARG A 439 19.19 1.13 16.43
C ARG A 439 19.08 0.78 17.91
N ASP A 440 20.07 1.16 18.72
CA ASP A 440 19.99 1.01 20.19
C ASP A 440 18.71 1.72 20.68
N MET A 441 17.94 1.03 21.54
CA MET A 441 16.65 1.51 22.04
C MET A 441 16.77 2.74 22.92
#